data_AF-A0ABD5W962-F1
#
_entry.id   AF-A0ABD5W962-F1
#
_cell.length_a   1.000
_cell.length_b   1.000
_cell.length_c   1.000
_cell.angle_alpha   90.00
_cell.angle_beta   90.00
_cell.angle_gamma   90.00
#
_symmetry.space_group_name_H-M   'P 1'
#
loop_
_entity.id
_entity.type
_entity.pdbx_description
1 polymer ?
#
loop_
_entity_poly.entity_id
_entity_poly.type
_entity_poly.pdbx_seq_one_letter_code
_entity_poly.pdbx_strand_id
1 'polypeptide(L)'
;MSRSDSGSPAPSRTFPDAADVTVSDAVSGDVLDFEAERDDATTSWERADGLAALIERASTYGWLVTLPGGTDAHSVALADESGAFVGWCDCKGYEFNVGPCAHLCALRQAAYVHATTTDGERVRIASTEVEDTPEVRPDGGHHIERACREHATGGRRVGGEGSR
;
A
#
# COMPACT_ATOMS: atom_id res chain seq x y z
N MET A 1 39.46 -35.82 1.76
CA MET A 1 39.82 -34.41 1.95
C MET A 1 38.73 -33.57 1.29
N SER A 2 37.65 -33.29 2.00
CA SER A 2 36.54 -32.49 1.47
C SER A 2 36.67 -31.09 2.05
N ARG A 3 36.96 -30.11 1.19
CA ARG A 3 36.97 -28.70 1.58
C ARG A 3 35.51 -28.27 1.66
N SER A 4 35.04 -28.01 2.87
CA SER A 4 33.78 -27.30 3.10
C SER A 4 33.96 -25.86 2.63
N ASP A 5 33.38 -25.54 1.49
CA ASP A 5 33.25 -24.17 1.01
C ASP A 5 32.32 -23.44 1.98
N SER A 6 32.93 -22.66 2.88
CA SER A 6 32.20 -21.80 3.81
C SER A 6 31.91 -20.51 3.07
N GLY A 7 30.84 -20.51 2.27
CA GLY A 7 30.33 -19.29 1.65
C GLY A 7 29.98 -18.29 2.75
N SER A 8 30.73 -17.19 2.83
CA SER A 8 30.35 -16.06 3.68
C SER A 8 28.95 -15.60 3.29
N PRO A 9 28.01 -15.44 4.24
CA PRO A 9 26.72 -14.85 3.92
C PRO A 9 26.96 -13.44 3.39
N ALA A 10 26.27 -13.07 2.31
CA ALA A 10 26.25 -11.70 1.82
C ALA A 10 25.87 -10.75 2.97
N PRO A 11 26.45 -9.53 3.03
CA PRO A 11 26.07 -8.58 4.06
C PRO A 11 24.57 -8.28 3.95
N SER A 12 23.83 -8.54 5.02
CA SER A 12 22.41 -8.19 5.13
C SER A 12 22.28 -6.67 5.01
N ARG A 13 21.43 -6.20 4.09
CA ARG A 13 21.05 -4.78 3.98
C ARG A 13 20.55 -4.34 5.37
N THR A 14 21.16 -3.30 5.92
CA THR A 14 20.71 -2.71 7.19
C THR A 14 19.79 -1.56 6.84
N PHE A 15 18.59 -1.60 7.38
CA PHE A 15 17.56 -0.58 7.15
C PHE A 15 17.38 0.22 8.43
N PRO A 16 17.22 1.57 8.36
CA PRO A 16 16.88 2.38 9.51
C PRO A 16 15.47 2.03 10.02
N ASP A 17 15.20 2.40 11.27
CA ASP A 17 13.84 2.37 11.81
C ASP A 17 12.95 3.34 11.02
N ALA A 18 11.68 2.99 10.84
CA ALA A 18 10.71 3.81 10.12
C ALA A 18 10.64 5.26 10.62
N ALA A 19 10.84 5.51 11.91
CA ALA A 19 10.83 6.85 12.50
C ALA A 19 12.04 7.71 12.08
N ASP A 20 13.16 7.07 11.74
CA ASP A 20 14.41 7.72 11.39
C ASP A 20 14.63 7.86 9.87
N VAL A 21 13.71 7.32 9.05
CA VAL A 21 13.80 7.36 7.58
C VAL A 21 13.80 8.81 7.09
N THR A 22 14.87 9.19 6.39
CA THR A 22 15.00 10.45 5.67
C THR A 22 14.69 10.27 4.18
N VAL A 23 14.63 11.39 3.44
CA VAL A 23 14.53 11.34 1.97
C VAL A 23 15.69 10.57 1.35
N SER A 24 16.92 10.77 1.85
CA SER A 24 18.12 10.10 1.36
C SER A 24 18.04 8.59 1.54
N ASP A 25 17.42 8.12 2.62
CA ASP A 25 17.21 6.69 2.86
C ASP A 25 16.20 6.10 1.87
N ALA A 26 15.10 6.81 1.61
CA ALA A 26 14.08 6.36 0.65
C ALA A 26 14.62 6.27 -0.78
N VAL A 27 15.31 7.32 -1.25
CA VAL A 27 15.87 7.36 -2.62
C VAL A 27 17.06 6.42 -2.81
N SER A 28 17.71 5.97 -1.72
CA SER A 28 18.73 4.92 -1.79
C SER A 28 18.16 3.52 -2.02
N GLY A 29 16.82 3.37 -1.94
CA GLY A 29 16.10 2.15 -2.23
C GLY A 29 16.03 1.80 -3.72
N ASP A 30 15.28 0.75 -4.02
CA ASP A 30 15.07 0.32 -5.40
C ASP A 30 13.97 1.15 -6.07
N VAL A 31 14.02 1.29 -7.40
CA VAL A 31 12.89 1.80 -8.20
C VAL A 31 11.80 0.72 -8.25
N LEU A 32 10.58 1.11 -7.89
CA LEU A 32 9.46 0.19 -7.67
C LEU A 32 8.38 0.34 -8.74
N ASP A 33 8.14 -0.75 -9.47
CA ASP A 33 7.09 -0.81 -10.49
C ASP A 33 5.82 -1.47 -9.93
N PHE A 34 4.98 -0.65 -9.29
CA PHE A 34 3.70 -1.11 -8.76
C PHE A 34 2.66 -1.42 -9.83
N GLU A 35 2.79 -0.85 -11.03
CA GLU A 35 1.88 -1.10 -12.13
C GLU A 35 2.12 -2.49 -12.71
N ALA A 36 3.39 -2.89 -12.87
CA ALA A 36 3.75 -4.25 -13.24
C ALA A 36 3.21 -5.28 -12.22
N GLU A 37 3.41 -5.06 -10.91
CA GLU A 37 2.88 -5.96 -9.88
C GLU A 37 1.35 -6.11 -9.94
N ARG A 38 0.64 -5.01 -10.21
CA ARG A 38 -0.81 -4.99 -10.39
C ARG A 38 -1.25 -5.75 -11.63
N ASP A 39 -0.63 -5.44 -12.76
CA ASP A 39 -1.05 -5.94 -14.07
C ASP A 39 -0.74 -7.44 -14.23
N ASP A 40 0.34 -7.91 -13.61
CA ASP A 40 0.71 -9.32 -13.55
C ASP A 40 -0.01 -10.09 -12.42
N ALA A 41 -0.81 -9.40 -11.59
CA ALA A 41 -1.54 -9.96 -10.45
C ALA A 41 -0.64 -10.83 -9.56
N THR A 42 0.52 -10.30 -9.18
CA THR A 42 1.52 -11.06 -8.43
C THR A 42 1.01 -11.42 -7.03
N THR A 43 1.60 -12.45 -6.43
CA THR A 43 1.33 -12.82 -5.03
C THR A 43 1.59 -11.64 -4.07
N SER A 44 2.57 -10.78 -4.36
CA SER A 44 2.83 -9.57 -3.57
C SER A 44 1.65 -8.60 -3.64
N TRP A 45 1.11 -8.38 -4.85
CA TRP A 45 -0.03 -7.51 -5.08
C TRP A 45 -1.33 -8.04 -4.45
N GLU A 46 -1.62 -9.33 -4.62
CA GLU A 46 -2.84 -9.96 -4.10
C GLU A 46 -2.88 -9.99 -2.56
N ARG A 47 -1.73 -10.23 -1.92
CA ARG A 47 -1.64 -10.32 -0.45
C ARG A 47 -1.61 -8.97 0.25
N ALA A 48 -1.33 -7.90 -0.48
CA ALA A 48 -1.13 -6.57 0.07
C ALA A 48 -2.37 -6.03 0.81
N ASP A 49 -3.55 -6.15 0.19
CA ASP A 49 -4.85 -5.65 0.68
C ASP A 49 -4.73 -4.35 1.50
N GLY A 50 -4.40 -3.26 0.81
CA GLY A 50 -4.11 -1.96 1.44
C GLY A 50 -5.27 -1.34 2.24
N LEU A 51 -6.50 -1.85 2.12
CA LEU A 51 -7.63 -1.40 2.95
C LEU A 51 -7.72 -2.13 4.29
N ALA A 52 -7.19 -3.35 4.36
CA ALA A 52 -7.18 -4.16 5.58
C ALA A 52 -5.84 -4.15 6.32
N ALA A 53 -4.76 -3.69 5.67
CA ALA A 53 -3.46 -3.53 6.30
C ALA A 53 -3.47 -2.45 7.39
N LEU A 54 -2.71 -2.68 8.46
CA LEU A 54 -2.44 -1.64 9.46
C LEU A 54 -1.25 -0.81 8.99
N ILE A 55 -1.47 0.49 8.80
CA ILE A 55 -0.47 1.43 8.29
C ILE A 55 -0.32 2.56 9.30
N GLU A 56 0.88 2.69 9.84
CA GLU A 56 1.26 3.75 10.78
C GLU A 56 2.30 4.63 10.09
N ARG A 57 2.10 5.94 10.14
CA ARG A 57 3.10 6.89 9.67
C ARG A 57 4.13 7.09 10.79
N ALA A 58 5.40 6.82 10.50
CA ALA A 58 6.49 6.98 11.46
C ALA A 58 7.34 8.24 11.17
N SER A 59 7.53 8.57 9.91
CA SER A 59 8.16 9.81 9.44
C SER A 59 7.51 10.32 8.15
N THR A 60 8.05 11.36 7.53
CA THR A 60 7.59 11.85 6.21
C THR A 60 7.66 10.75 5.15
N TYR A 61 8.76 9.98 5.15
CA TYR A 61 9.05 8.94 4.15
C TYR A 61 8.97 7.52 4.72
N GLY A 62 8.93 7.38 6.05
CA GLY A 62 8.94 6.10 6.76
C GLY A 62 7.58 5.70 7.33
N TRP A 63 7.29 4.42 7.22
CA TRP A 63 6.02 3.80 7.57
C TRP A 63 6.25 2.47 8.28
N LEU A 64 5.37 2.14 9.24
CA LEU A 64 5.23 0.77 9.73
C LEU A 64 4.00 0.15 9.07
N VAL A 65 4.21 -1.00 8.44
CA VAL A 65 3.15 -1.71 7.71
C VAL A 65 3.01 -3.12 8.24
N THR A 66 1.79 -3.49 8.64
CA THR A 66 1.42 -4.87 9.02
C THR A 66 0.33 -5.37 8.07
N LEU A 67 0.60 -6.48 7.37
CA LEU A 67 -0.37 -7.08 6.45
C LEU A 67 -1.53 -7.75 7.20
N PRO A 68 -2.69 -7.92 6.55
CA PRO A 68 -3.82 -8.64 7.14
C PRO A 68 -3.45 -10.05 7.58
N GLY A 69 -3.76 -10.39 8.83
CA GLY A 69 -3.44 -11.69 9.42
C GLY A 69 -1.96 -11.89 9.76
N GLY A 70 -1.09 -10.90 9.51
CA GLY A 70 0.27 -10.85 10.01
C GLY A 70 0.34 -10.28 11.43
N THR A 71 1.43 -10.59 12.14
CA THR A 71 1.71 -10.04 13.48
C THR A 71 2.87 -9.06 13.48
N ASP A 72 3.73 -9.14 12.47
CA ASP A 72 5.00 -8.41 12.45
C ASP A 72 4.85 -7.17 11.56
N ALA A 73 5.09 -6.01 12.16
CA ALA A 73 5.20 -4.75 11.44
C ALA A 73 6.60 -4.66 10.81
N HIS A 74 6.66 -4.10 9.60
CA HIS A 74 7.89 -3.91 8.86
C HIS A 74 8.16 -2.43 8.61
N SER A 75 9.43 -2.02 8.71
CA SER A 75 9.85 -0.67 8.34
C SER A 75 9.87 -0.55 6.82
N VAL A 76 9.14 0.45 6.33
CA VAL A 76 8.98 0.73 4.90
C VAL A 76 9.34 2.17 4.62
N ALA A 77 10.25 2.39 3.68
CA ALA A 77 10.52 3.71 3.13
C ALA A 77 9.90 3.81 1.73
N LEU A 78 9.19 4.89 1.45
CA LEU A 78 8.61 5.13 0.12
C LEU A 78 8.54 6.63 -0.18
N ALA A 79 9.07 7.02 -1.34
CA ALA A 79 9.01 8.37 -1.88
C ALA A 79 8.57 8.36 -3.35
N ASP A 80 7.98 9.47 -3.78
CA ASP A 80 7.75 9.79 -5.19
C ASP A 80 8.89 10.71 -5.70
N GLU A 81 9.76 10.16 -6.52
CA GLU A 81 10.85 10.87 -7.20
C GLU A 81 10.44 11.15 -8.66
N SER A 82 9.93 12.37 -8.89
CA SER A 82 9.54 12.85 -10.23
C SER A 82 8.57 11.90 -10.98
N GLY A 83 7.63 11.26 -10.28
CA GLY A 83 6.65 10.32 -10.80
C GLY A 83 7.08 8.85 -10.75
N ALA A 84 8.32 8.56 -10.39
CA ALA A 84 8.81 7.21 -10.13
C ALA A 84 8.80 6.94 -8.62
N PHE A 85 8.28 5.78 -8.22
CA PHE A 85 8.33 5.39 -6.81
C PHE A 85 9.66 4.73 -6.47
N VAL A 86 10.30 5.21 -5.41
CA VAL A 86 11.57 4.68 -4.90
C VAL A 86 11.43 4.35 -3.42
N GLY A 87 12.02 3.23 -3.00
CA GLY A 87 11.89 2.80 -1.62
C GLY A 87 12.41 1.41 -1.32
N TRP A 88 12.19 0.99 -0.08
CA TRP A 88 12.61 -0.31 0.43
C TRP A 88 11.70 -0.79 1.56
N CYS A 89 11.82 -2.07 1.90
CA CYS A 89 11.17 -2.68 3.06
C CYS A 89 12.14 -3.64 3.74
N ASP A 90 12.15 -3.68 5.07
CA ASP A 90 13.04 -4.58 5.83
C ASP A 90 12.61 -6.06 5.83
N CYS A 91 11.51 -6.41 5.15
CA CYS A 91 11.01 -7.77 5.11
C CYS A 91 11.82 -8.70 4.21
N LYS A 92 11.84 -10.00 4.53
CA LYS A 92 12.52 -11.03 3.72
C LYS A 92 11.96 -11.15 2.30
N GLY A 93 10.69 -10.78 2.09
CA GLY A 93 10.09 -10.74 0.77
C GLY A 93 10.77 -9.74 -0.15
N TYR A 94 11.19 -8.59 0.36
CA TYR A 94 11.94 -7.59 -0.39
C TYR A 94 13.41 -7.98 -0.56
N GLU A 95 14.02 -8.61 0.46
CA GLU A 95 15.42 -9.04 0.38
C GLU A 95 15.67 -10.10 -0.71
N PHE A 96 14.72 -11.00 -0.95
CA PHE A 96 14.92 -12.17 -1.81
C PHE A 96 14.14 -12.17 -3.14
N ASN A 97 13.24 -11.21 -3.35
CA ASN A 97 12.50 -11.10 -4.61
C ASN A 97 12.84 -9.79 -5.32
N VAL A 98 12.66 -9.79 -6.64
CA VAL A 98 12.76 -8.58 -7.45
C VAL A 98 11.41 -7.89 -7.43
N GLY A 99 11.40 -6.57 -7.22
CA GLY A 99 10.19 -5.76 -7.24
C GLY A 99 9.62 -5.47 -5.84
N PRO A 100 8.49 -4.74 -5.78
CA PRO A 100 7.85 -4.37 -4.53
C PRO A 100 7.33 -5.60 -3.78
N CYS A 101 7.63 -5.69 -2.50
CA CYS A 101 7.02 -6.70 -1.63
C CYS A 101 5.57 -6.34 -1.30
N ALA A 102 4.83 -7.29 -0.71
CA ALA A 102 3.45 -7.08 -0.30
C ALA A 102 3.24 -5.87 0.64
N HIS A 103 4.20 -5.51 1.50
CA HIS A 103 4.10 -4.31 2.35
C HIS A 103 4.15 -3.01 1.54
N LEU A 104 5.07 -2.92 0.58
CA LEU A 104 5.17 -1.78 -0.33
C LEU A 104 3.91 -1.68 -1.19
N CYS A 105 3.42 -2.81 -1.72
CA CYS A 105 2.16 -2.86 -2.46
C CYS A 105 0.98 -2.41 -1.59
N ALA A 106 0.91 -2.82 -0.32
CA ALA A 106 -0.18 -2.44 0.59
C ALA A 106 -0.20 -0.94 0.82
N LEU A 107 0.96 -0.36 1.13
CA LEU A 107 1.11 1.08 1.30
C LEU A 107 0.72 1.84 0.03
N ARG A 108 1.14 1.36 -1.15
CA ARG A 108 0.80 1.99 -2.43
C ARG A 108 -0.69 1.90 -2.76
N GLN A 109 -1.32 0.75 -2.52
CA GLN A 109 -2.76 0.54 -2.69
C GLN A 109 -3.54 1.48 -1.76
N ALA A 110 -3.16 1.54 -0.49
CA ALA A 110 -3.75 2.41 0.52
C ALA A 110 -3.68 3.89 0.12
N ALA A 111 -2.51 4.34 -0.34
CA ALA A 111 -2.32 5.71 -0.83
C ALA A 111 -3.22 6.01 -2.05
N TYR A 112 -3.33 5.07 -2.99
CA TYR A 112 -4.15 5.22 -4.20
C TYR A 112 -5.63 5.39 -3.89
N VAL A 113 -6.16 4.61 -2.95
CA VAL A 113 -7.59 4.67 -2.55
C VAL A 113 -7.85 5.67 -1.44
N HIS A 114 -6.84 6.43 -1.01
CA HIS A 114 -6.92 7.39 0.09
C HIS A 114 -7.41 6.76 1.41
N ALA A 115 -6.95 5.53 1.70
CA ALA A 115 -7.17 4.87 2.97
C ALA A 115 -6.59 5.70 4.13
N THR A 116 -7.06 5.42 5.35
CA THR A 116 -6.59 6.10 6.55
C THR A 116 -5.55 5.26 7.28
N THR A 117 -4.55 5.93 7.86
CA THR A 117 -3.65 5.36 8.85
C THR A 117 -4.42 4.97 10.11
N THR A 118 -3.75 4.25 11.01
CA THR A 118 -4.25 3.95 12.36
C THR A 118 -4.63 5.21 13.16
N ASP A 119 -3.95 6.33 12.92
CA ASP A 119 -4.22 7.63 13.55
C ASP A 119 -5.34 8.43 12.84
N GLY A 120 -5.91 7.89 11.76
CA GLY A 120 -7.01 8.49 11.01
C GLY A 120 -6.59 9.49 9.93
N GLU A 121 -5.30 9.62 9.66
CA GLU A 121 -4.77 10.48 8.59
C GLU A 121 -4.84 9.77 7.24
N ARG A 122 -5.00 10.50 6.13
CA ARG A 122 -4.93 9.85 4.81
C ARG A 122 -3.51 9.40 4.51
N VAL A 123 -3.36 8.17 4.02
CA VAL A 123 -2.10 7.70 3.47
C VAL A 123 -1.76 8.52 2.22
N ARG A 124 -0.60 9.17 2.23
CA ARG A 124 -0.06 9.98 1.13
C ARG A 124 1.44 9.75 1.02
N ILE A 125 1.91 9.41 -0.17
CA ILE A 125 3.34 9.23 -0.43
C ILE A 125 3.96 10.61 -0.68
N ALA A 126 4.98 10.95 0.09
CA ALA A 126 5.66 12.23 -0.04
C ALA A 126 6.49 12.28 -1.33
N SER A 127 6.47 13.43 -1.99
CA SER A 127 7.35 13.70 -3.14
C SER A 127 8.70 14.22 -2.65
N THR A 128 9.78 13.89 -3.35
CA THR A 128 11.12 14.42 -3.07
C THR A 128 11.28 15.88 -3.51
N GLU A 129 10.43 16.37 -4.42
CA GLU A 129 10.53 17.71 -5.01
C GLU A 129 9.77 18.79 -4.24
N VAL A 130 8.77 18.38 -3.44
CA VAL A 130 7.91 19.29 -2.69
C VAL A 130 8.19 19.09 -1.21
N GLU A 131 8.57 20.16 -0.50
CA GLU A 131 8.51 20.15 0.96
C GLU A 131 7.05 19.89 1.37
N ASP A 132 6.78 18.69 1.86
CA ASP A 132 5.44 18.23 2.27
C ASP A 132 4.95 19.07 3.45
N THR A 133 4.36 20.21 3.13
CA THR A 133 3.58 21.01 4.07
C THR A 133 2.19 20.39 4.10
N PRO A 134 1.63 20.06 5.29
CA PRO A 134 0.31 19.45 5.38
C PRO A 134 -0.75 20.50 5.00
N GLU A 135 -0.94 20.71 3.69
CA GLU A 135 -1.98 21.59 3.20
C GLU A 135 -3.32 20.85 3.33
N VAL A 136 -4.11 21.33 4.30
CA VAL A 136 -5.53 21.05 4.40
C VAL A 136 -6.21 21.61 3.14
N ARG A 137 -6.60 20.74 2.21
CA ARG A 137 -7.49 21.09 1.08
C ARG A 137 -8.62 20.06 0.94
N PRO A 138 -9.82 20.51 0.53
CA PRO A 138 -11.09 19.91 0.92
C PRO A 138 -11.43 18.64 0.14
N ASP A 139 -12.31 17.87 0.76
CA ASP A 139 -12.76 16.52 0.39
C ASP A 139 -13.29 16.44 -1.05
N GLY A 140 -12.41 16.13 -2.00
CA GLY A 140 -12.77 15.61 -3.32
C GLY A 140 -13.29 14.17 -3.21
N GLY A 141 -14.37 13.97 -2.46
CA GLY A 141 -15.05 12.68 -2.35
C GLY A 141 -15.81 12.38 -3.64
N HIS A 142 -15.21 11.62 -4.56
CA HIS A 142 -15.98 10.86 -5.54
C HIS A 142 -16.29 9.49 -4.95
N HIS A 143 -17.44 9.43 -4.28
CA HIS A 143 -18.09 8.21 -3.83
C HIS A 143 -18.47 7.38 -5.06
N ILE A 144 -17.83 6.22 -5.26
CA ILE A 144 -18.37 5.17 -6.13
C ILE A 144 -19.49 4.50 -5.35
N GLU A 145 -20.73 4.61 -5.84
CA GLU A 145 -21.90 3.97 -5.25
C GLU A 145 -21.78 2.45 -5.36
N ARG A 146 -21.85 1.79 -4.20
CA ARG A 146 -21.95 0.36 -4.02
C ARG A 146 -23.27 -0.13 -4.61
N ALA A 147 -23.20 -1.10 -5.52
CA ALA A 147 -24.36 -1.84 -6.01
C ALA A 147 -25.11 -2.51 -4.84
N CYS A 148 -26.23 -1.91 -4.44
CA CYS A 148 -27.26 -2.60 -3.66
C CYS A 148 -28.09 -3.48 -4.61
N ARG A 149 -27.82 -4.78 -4.54
CA ARG A 149 -28.78 -5.83 -4.89
C ARG A 149 -29.99 -5.67 -3.98
N GLU A 150 -31.18 -5.37 -4.53
CA GLU A 150 -32.44 -6.07 -4.17
C GLU A 150 -33.72 -5.56 -4.90
N HIS A 151 -34.55 -6.53 -5.30
CA HIS A 151 -35.99 -6.46 -5.62
C HIS A 151 -36.48 -5.83 -6.95
N ALA A 152 -36.41 -6.61 -8.04
CA ALA A 152 -37.31 -6.43 -9.17
C ALA A 152 -38.74 -6.89 -8.79
N THR A 153 -39.62 -5.92 -8.59
CA THR A 153 -41.05 -6.13 -8.31
C THR A 153 -41.79 -6.60 -9.56
N GLY A 154 -42.14 -7.88 -9.62
CA GLY A 154 -43.01 -8.45 -10.66
C GLY A 154 -44.27 -9.07 -10.05
N GLY A 155 -45.41 -8.39 -10.13
CA GLY A 155 -46.65 -8.88 -9.52
C GLY A 155 -47.91 -8.06 -9.82
N ARG A 156 -48.40 -8.17 -11.06
CA ARG A 156 -49.79 -8.11 -11.55
C ARG A 156 -50.86 -7.41 -10.66
N ARG A 157 -51.41 -6.27 -11.14
CA ARG A 157 -52.70 -5.72 -10.71
C ARG A 157 -53.78 -6.04 -11.75
N VAL A 158 -54.85 -6.76 -11.40
CA VAL A 158 -56.18 -6.53 -11.99
C VAL A 158 -57.28 -7.00 -11.02
N GLY A 159 -58.20 -6.08 -10.74
CA GLY A 159 -59.41 -6.22 -9.92
C GLY A 159 -59.66 -4.85 -9.32
N GLY A 160 -60.76 -4.15 -9.52
CA GLY A 160 -62.06 -4.38 -10.12
C GLY A 160 -62.94 -3.23 -9.62
N GLU A 161 -64.06 -2.95 -10.30
CA GLU A 161 -65.11 -1.96 -9.95
C GLU A 161 -64.81 -0.49 -10.33
N GLY A 162 -65.71 0.26 -10.99
CA GLY A 162 -67.06 -0.01 -11.45
C GLY A 162 -67.52 1.12 -12.37
N SER A 163 -68.47 0.82 -13.25
CA SER A 163 -69.26 1.83 -13.95
C SER A 163 -70.68 1.32 -14.08
N ARG A 164 -71.61 2.24 -13.75
CA ARG A 164 -73.07 2.29 -13.89
C ARG A 164 -73.91 1.31 -13.08
#